data_AF-A0A835MLJ6-F1
#
_entry.id   AF-A0A835MLJ6-F1
#
_cell.length_a   1.000
_cell.length_b   1.000
_cell.length_c   1.000
_cell.angle_alpha   90.00
_cell.angle_beta   90.00
_cell.angle_gamma   90.00
#
_symmetry.space_group_name_H-M   'P 1'
#
loop_
_entity.id
_entity.type
_entity.pdbx_description
1 polymer ?
#
loop_
_entity_poly.entity_id
_entity_poly.type
_entity_poly.pdbx_seq_one_letter_code
_entity_poly.pdbx_strand_id
1 'polypeptide(L)'
;MSHALPVTFSPAVKSDNSVIHEDSYLNVDFVAPTCRMLGVSTMWKVKFKAIVRGFAITKHGGDKGLYQLSYWPNSKSLGKSSCNPLGNVVNRLARSSVPFHVDRNISQI
;
A
#
# COMPACT_ATOMS: atom_id res chain seq x y z
N MET A 1 0.94 -22.68 9.79
CA MET A 1 0.92 -21.32 10.38
C MET A 1 1.73 -20.43 9.45
N SER A 2 1.18 -19.33 8.93
CA SER A 2 1.98 -18.42 8.11
C SER A 2 2.86 -17.56 9.03
N HIS A 3 4.14 -17.45 8.69
CA HIS A 3 5.09 -16.55 9.38
C HIS A 3 5.00 -15.11 8.84
N ALA A 4 3.80 -14.68 8.40
CA ALA A 4 3.62 -13.39 7.78
C ALA A 4 3.70 -12.28 8.85
N LEU A 5 4.43 -11.20 8.53
CA LEU A 5 4.50 -10.02 9.41
C LEU A 5 3.25 -9.16 9.24
N PRO A 6 2.70 -8.58 10.32
CA PRO A 6 1.61 -7.63 10.22
C PRO A 6 2.07 -6.37 9.46
N VAL A 7 1.11 -5.69 8.84
CA VAL A 7 1.32 -4.43 8.12
C VAL A 7 0.39 -3.37 8.69
N THR A 8 0.90 -2.16 8.88
CA THR A 8 0.12 -0.98 9.27
C THR A 8 -0.03 -0.01 8.11
N PHE A 9 -1.19 0.64 8.06
CA PHE A 9 -1.48 1.73 7.14
C PHE A 9 -1.57 3.03 7.92
N SER A 10 -0.85 4.05 7.48
CA SER A 10 -0.98 5.40 8.02
C SER A 10 -1.20 6.41 6.90
N PRO A 11 -1.99 7.46 7.14
CA PRO A 11 -2.22 8.47 6.13
C PRO A 11 -0.92 9.25 5.88
N ALA A 12 -0.52 9.39 4.61
CA ALA A 12 0.71 10.10 4.23
C ALA A 12 0.59 11.62 4.39
N VAL A 13 -0.64 12.12 4.53
CA VAL A 13 -0.99 13.50 4.89
C VAL A 13 -1.82 13.41 6.17
N LYS A 14 -1.68 14.38 7.08
CA LYS A 14 -2.42 14.39 8.35
C LYS A 14 -3.93 14.24 8.09
N SER A 15 -4.52 13.20 8.67
CA SER A 15 -5.97 12.99 8.70
C SER A 15 -6.51 13.46 10.06
N ASP A 16 -7.75 13.94 10.08
CA ASP A 16 -8.47 14.42 11.25
C ASP A 16 -9.36 13.36 11.91
N ASN A 17 -9.58 12.22 11.25
CA ASN A 17 -10.59 11.24 11.66
C ASN A 17 -10.09 9.80 11.86
N SER A 18 -8.78 9.55 11.88
CA SER A 18 -8.20 8.20 12.04
C SER A 18 -8.68 7.15 11.03
N VAL A 19 -9.40 7.56 9.98
CA VAL A 19 -9.92 6.70 8.94
C VAL A 19 -9.01 6.77 7.71
N ILE A 20 -8.75 5.61 7.13
CA ILE A 20 -8.11 5.47 5.83
C ILE A 20 -9.17 5.59 4.75
N HIS A 21 -9.04 6.62 3.90
CA HIS A 21 -9.95 6.86 2.79
C HIS A 21 -9.41 6.22 1.50
N GLU A 22 -10.33 5.74 0.67
CA GLU A 22 -10.00 5.27 -0.67
C GLU A 22 -9.32 6.38 -1.48
N ASP A 23 -8.44 6.01 -2.42
CA ASP A 23 -7.69 6.93 -3.30
C ASP A 23 -6.78 7.94 -2.57
N SER A 24 -6.66 7.84 -1.25
CA SER A 24 -5.77 8.68 -0.44
C SER A 24 -4.38 8.07 -0.30
N TYR A 25 -3.35 8.91 -0.23
CA TYR A 25 -1.98 8.44 -0.08
C TYR A 25 -1.71 7.87 1.31
N LEU A 26 -1.03 6.73 1.33
CA LEU A 26 -0.70 5.99 2.53
C LEU A 26 0.79 5.68 2.61
N ASN A 27 1.29 5.64 3.84
CA ASN A 27 2.48 4.88 4.16
C ASN A 27 2.05 3.46 4.55
N VAL A 28 2.89 2.50 4.20
CA VAL A 28 2.70 1.08 4.47
C VAL A 28 3.96 0.59 5.16
N ASP A 29 3.82 -0.01 6.34
CA ASP A 29 4.95 -0.37 7.18
C ASP A 29 4.77 -1.79 7.71
N PHE A 30 5.84 -2.59 7.75
CA PHE A 30 5.80 -3.82 8.55
C PHE A 30 5.84 -3.49 10.04
N VAL A 31 5.01 -4.17 10.82
CA VAL A 31 5.08 -4.19 12.28
C VAL A 31 6.17 -5.18 12.67
N ALA A 32 7.41 -4.72 12.60
CA ALA A 32 8.58 -5.53 12.90
C ALA A 32 9.72 -4.68 13.47
N PRO A 33 10.63 -5.29 14.24
CA PRO A 33 11.88 -4.62 14.63
C PRO A 33 12.64 -4.18 13.37
N THR A 34 13.11 -2.94 13.34
CA THR A 34 14.01 -2.49 12.28
C THR A 34 15.40 -3.09 12.50
N CYS A 35 16.10 -3.43 11.43
CA CYS A 35 17.55 -3.57 11.52
C CYS A 35 18.11 -2.22 11.99
N ARG A 36 18.92 -2.20 13.06
CA ARG A 36 19.52 -0.98 13.64
C ARG A 36 20.62 -0.39 12.74
N MET A 37 20.30 -0.18 11.48
CA MET A 37 21.18 0.37 10.45
C MET A 37 20.62 1.72 10.01
N LEU A 38 21.51 2.69 9.83
CA LEU A 38 21.12 4.03 9.38
C LEU A 38 20.38 3.95 8.04
N GLY A 39 19.21 4.60 7.96
CA GLY A 39 18.40 4.65 6.74
C GLY A 39 17.57 3.39 6.45
N VAL A 40 17.63 2.36 7.29
CA VAL A 40 16.74 1.19 7.18
C VAL A 40 15.44 1.46 7.93
N SER A 41 14.33 1.21 7.25
CA SER A 41 12.97 1.38 7.75
C SER A 41 12.12 0.22 7.26
N THR A 42 11.09 -0.15 8.03
CA THR A 42 10.07 -1.10 7.61
C THR A 42 9.05 -0.50 6.62
N MET A 43 9.15 0.80 6.34
CA MET A 43 8.31 1.52 5.40
C MET A 43 8.57 1.07 3.96
N TRP A 44 7.49 0.76 3.26
CA TRP A 44 7.55 0.28 1.89
C TRP A 44 7.93 1.41 0.94
N LYS A 45 8.77 1.07 -0.04
CA LYS A 45 9.21 1.97 -1.10
C LYS A 45 9.26 1.20 -2.42
N VAL A 46 8.96 1.87 -3.51
CA VAL A 46 9.17 1.30 -4.84
C VAL A 46 10.57 1.68 -5.33
N LYS A 47 11.35 0.69 -5.75
CA LYS A 47 12.78 0.77 -6.10
C LYS A 47 13.17 1.85 -7.13
N PHE A 48 12.21 2.49 -7.80
CA PHE A 48 12.47 3.31 -8.99
C PHE A 48 12.36 4.83 -8.83
N LYS A 49 11.91 5.40 -7.69
CA LYS A 49 11.89 6.86 -7.50
C LYS A 49 12.07 7.25 -6.04
N ALA A 50 12.71 8.40 -5.81
CA ALA A 50 12.77 9.10 -4.50
C ALA A 50 11.40 9.61 -4.02
N ILE A 51 10.30 9.20 -4.67
CA ILE A 51 8.94 9.58 -4.29
C ILE A 51 8.50 8.63 -3.18
N VAL A 52 8.52 9.17 -1.96
CA VAL A 52 8.15 8.46 -0.72
C VAL A 52 6.65 8.15 -0.65
N ARG A 53 5.83 8.81 -1.48
CA ARG A 53 4.37 8.74 -1.42
C ARG A 53 3.81 8.19 -2.71
N GLY A 54 3.23 6.99 -2.64
CA GLY A 54 2.64 6.41 -3.84
C GLY A 54 1.71 5.24 -3.58
N PHE A 55 1.48 4.79 -2.34
CA PHE A 55 0.53 3.72 -2.09
C PHE A 55 -0.85 4.30 -1.80
N ALA A 56 -1.89 3.62 -2.29
CA ALA A 56 -3.28 3.94 -1.99
C ALA A 56 -4.10 2.64 -1.98
N ILE A 57 -5.15 2.63 -1.17
CA ILE A 57 -6.18 1.58 -1.25
C ILE A 57 -7.21 2.02 -2.29
N THR A 58 -7.49 1.13 -3.25
CA THR A 58 -8.48 1.38 -4.32
C THR A 58 -9.45 0.21 -4.41
N LYS A 59 -10.67 0.43 -4.90
CA LYS A 59 -11.59 -0.67 -5.21
C LYS A 59 -11.03 -1.58 -6.32
N HIS A 60 -11.29 -2.87 -6.18
CA HIS A 60 -11.06 -3.86 -7.23
C HIS A 60 -12.27 -3.92 -8.17
N GLY A 61 -12.07 -3.68 -9.47
CA GLY A 61 -13.03 -4.06 -10.52
C GLY A 61 -14.47 -3.53 -10.43
N GLY A 62 -14.74 -2.46 -9.68
CA GLY A 62 -16.12 -1.96 -9.48
C GLY A 62 -16.96 -2.80 -8.52
N ASP A 63 -16.43 -3.90 -7.99
CA ASP A 63 -17.13 -4.80 -7.09
C ASP A 63 -17.26 -4.19 -5.68
N LYS A 64 -18.46 -4.34 -5.12
CA LYS A 64 -18.82 -3.80 -3.80
C LYS A 64 -18.22 -4.66 -2.69
N GLY A 65 -16.97 -4.41 -2.32
CA GLY A 65 -16.42 -5.04 -1.11
C GLY A 65 -14.92 -5.26 -1.12
N LEU A 66 -14.36 -5.50 -2.30
CA LEU A 66 -12.96 -5.89 -2.46
C LEU A 66 -12.09 -4.66 -2.72
N TYR A 67 -11.03 -4.56 -1.94
CA TYR A 67 -10.01 -3.54 -2.09
C TYR A 67 -8.71 -4.16 -2.56
N GLN A 68 -7.83 -3.34 -3.12
CA GLN A 68 -6.49 -3.71 -3.52
C GLN A 68 -5.51 -2.61 -3.09
N LEU A 69 -4.27 -2.99 -2.82
CA LEU A 69 -3.19 -2.03 -2.68
C LEU A 69 -2.70 -1.64 -4.07
N SER A 70 -2.69 -0.35 -4.36
CA SER A 70 -2.26 0.19 -5.64
C SER A 70 -1.09 1.16 -5.45
N TYR A 71 -0.26 1.26 -6.48
CA TYR A 71 0.81 2.25 -6.56
C TYR A 71 0.46 3.34 -7.58
N TRP A 72 0.47 4.59 -7.12
CA TRP A 72 0.17 5.81 -7.85
C TRP A 72 1.23 6.89 -7.57
N PRO A 73 2.24 7.05 -8.42
CA PRO A 73 3.41 7.89 -8.12
C PRO A 73 3.17 9.40 -8.20
N ASN A 74 2.04 9.90 -8.74
CA ASN A 74 1.74 11.34 -8.90
C ASN A 74 0.27 11.58 -9.34
N SER A 75 -0.68 11.52 -8.42
CA SER A 75 -2.12 11.74 -8.66
C SER A 75 -2.50 13.15 -9.10
N LYS A 76 -1.66 14.16 -8.86
CA LYS A 76 -1.94 15.54 -9.26
C LYS A 76 -1.74 15.83 -10.75
N SER A 77 -0.98 14.98 -11.47
CA SER A 77 -0.70 15.20 -12.91
C SER A 77 -1.08 14.02 -13.80
N LEU A 78 -1.35 12.84 -13.22
CA LEU A 78 -1.68 11.64 -13.96
C LEU A 78 -3.07 11.18 -13.52
N GLY A 79 -4.00 11.02 -14.46
CA GLY A 79 -5.35 10.52 -14.19
C GLY A 79 -5.35 9.15 -13.50
N LYS A 80 -6.54 8.72 -13.01
CA LYS A 80 -6.73 7.43 -12.30
C LYS A 80 -6.17 6.21 -13.06
N SER A 81 -6.04 6.28 -14.38
CA SER A 81 -5.43 5.25 -15.24
C SER A 81 -3.96 4.95 -14.95
N SER A 82 -3.26 5.82 -14.21
CA SER A 82 -1.87 5.59 -13.78
C SER A 82 -1.75 4.85 -12.44
N CYS A 83 -2.87 4.59 -11.76
CA CYS A 83 -2.92 3.82 -10.53
C CYS A 83 -2.85 2.33 -10.88
N ASN A 84 -1.72 1.69 -10.54
CA ASN A 84 -1.47 0.30 -10.91
C ASN A 84 -1.65 -0.61 -9.69
N PRO A 85 -2.42 -1.70 -9.77
CA PRO A 85 -2.52 -2.66 -8.68
C PRO A 85 -1.17 -3.30 -8.37
N LEU A 86 -0.97 -3.69 -7.12
CA LEU A 86 0.15 -4.52 -6.70
C LEU A 86 -0.31 -5.97 -6.58
N GLY A 87 0.57 -6.88 -7.02
CA GLY A 87 0.35 -8.32 -7.01
C GLY A 87 1.65 -9.07 -6.79
N ASN A 88 1.54 -10.39 -6.61
CA ASN A 88 2.70 -11.26 -6.56
C ASN A 88 3.23 -11.49 -7.98
N VAL A 89 4.46 -11.06 -8.22
CA VAL A 89 5.22 -11.30 -9.46
C VAL A 89 6.49 -12.04 -9.07
N VAL A 90 6.51 -13.35 -9.31
CA VAL A 90 7.67 -14.23 -9.08
C VAL A 90 8.29 -14.02 -7.67
N ASN A 91 7.53 -14.40 -6.64
CA ASN A 91 7.94 -14.32 -5.22
C ASN A 91 8.25 -12.90 -4.70
N ARG A 92 7.75 -11.87 -5.39
CA ARG A 92 7.97 -10.47 -5.03
C ARG A 92 6.71 -9.66 -5.25
N LEU A 93 6.53 -8.61 -4.44
CA LEU A 93 5.48 -7.65 -4.68
C LEU A 93 5.90 -6.67 -5.78
N ALA A 94 5.10 -6.57 -6.84
CA ALA A 94 5.32 -5.62 -7.92
C ALA A 94 3.97 -5.20 -8.53
N ARG A 95 4.01 -4.22 -9.44
CA ARG A 95 2.83 -3.86 -10.24
C ARG A 95 2.37 -5.06 -11.05
N SER A 96 1.08 -5.35 -11.01
CA SER A 96 0.48 -6.55 -11.60
C SER A 96 -0.92 -6.26 -12.11
N SER A 97 -1.32 -6.90 -13.21
CA SER A 97 -2.71 -6.96 -13.67
C SER A 97 -3.56 -7.94 -12.86
N VAL A 98 -2.92 -8.80 -12.05
CA VAL A 98 -3.56 -9.70 -11.09
C VAL A 98 -3.21 -9.19 -9.68
N PRO A 99 -4.09 -8.39 -9.06
CA PRO A 99 -3.85 -7.84 -7.72
C PRO A 99 -4.01 -8.88 -6.61
N PHE A 100 -3.41 -8.60 -5.46
CA PHE A 100 -3.84 -9.25 -4.22
C PHE A 100 -5.00 -8.46 -3.59
N HIS A 101 -5.98 -9.19 -3.04
CA HIS A 101 -7.11 -8.58 -2.36
C HIS A 101 -6.75 -8.20 -0.92
N VAL A 102 -7.23 -7.03 -0.51
CA VAL A 102 -7.20 -6.57 0.87
C VAL A 102 -8.62 -6.68 1.41
N ASP A 103 -8.82 -7.62 2.33
CA ASP A 103 -10.11 -7.79 3.00
C ASP A 103 -10.36 -6.68 4.02
N ARG A 104 -11.63 -6.30 4.20
CA ARG A 104 -12.06 -5.26 5.15
C ARG A 104 -11.81 -5.60 6.62
N ASN A 105 -11.56 -6.87 6.94
CA ASN A 105 -11.19 -7.30 8.29
C ASN A 105 -9.69 -7.08 8.54
N ILE A 106 -9.28 -5.81 8.54
CA ILE A 106 -8.07 -5.39 9.26
C ILE A 106 -8.52 -5.09 10.71
N SER A 107 -9.04 -6.11 11.38
CA SER A 107 -9.25 -6.10 12.82
C SER A 107 -8.08 -6.84 13.43
N GLN A 108 -7.19 -6.07 14.08
CA GLN A 108 -6.29 -6.49 15.15
C GLN A 108 -5.69 -7.90 15.02
N ILE A 109 -4.44 -7.96 14.58
CA ILE A 109 -3.50 -9.01 14.99
C ILE A 109 -2.39 -8.34 15.78
#